data_AF-A0A2V9Q320-F1
#
_entry.id   AF-A0A2V9Q320-F1
#
_cell.length_a   1.000
_cell.length_b   1.000
_cell.length_c   1.000
_cell.angle_alpha   90.00
_cell.angle_beta   90.00
_cell.angle_gamma   90.00
#
_symmetry.space_group_name_H-M   'P 1'
#
loop_
_entity.id
_entity.type
_entity.pdbx_description
1 polymer ?
#
loop_
_entity_poly.entity_id
_entity_poly.type
_entity_poly.pdbx_seq_one_letter_code
_entity_poly.pdbx_strand_id
1 'polypeptide(L)'
;MSELPPLKEIYVAPPPPPAAEQPEAEEALPQVVLRKSAPEKPKVQVREAAQKAVSEIRKTPPKLYLYAVGGAALLIVLIVVGISLFNHFGDRDDSSSRSSTPLATQSQAPALPAQRKSAPPQAPAAQPEASPEQVAQQETPAPEATAPVATPPSRGRKSRARSAPAVVPAQLSVSSNPPGAQISFDGSALCDSPCTLTGIAAGQHVVSASKTGYGAATRTINLTSGANSSISIELSQQIAKVSVASTPAGAAILMDGKDTGKLTPSQLTLDKPGTHTIIVRRYGYLDESSFINVEAGQSSNLNLALKPLGSTDEIRAAGGKFKKVFGHGEDSNMGIVSVKTQPKGAQIMVNNRALDKTAPFDFYLNPGTYVLDINMSGYRGVHRVISVESKERVAIEETLVPE
;
A
#
# COMPACT_ATOMS: atom_id res chain seq x y z
N MET A 1 -14.58 35.73 -45.29
CA MET A 1 -13.52 34.94 -44.61
C MET A 1 -12.45 35.94 -44.20
N SER A 2 -12.43 36.32 -42.92
CA SER A 2 -11.46 37.26 -42.37
C SER A 2 -10.60 36.48 -41.40
N GLU A 3 -9.41 36.07 -41.84
CA GLU A 3 -8.42 35.36 -41.02
C GLU A 3 -7.80 36.33 -39.99
N LEU A 4 -7.86 35.92 -38.72
CA LEU A 4 -7.16 36.56 -37.61
C LEU A 4 -5.65 36.26 -37.71
N PRO A 5 -4.76 37.23 -37.44
CA PRO A 5 -3.32 36.97 -37.41
C PRO A 5 -2.93 36.14 -36.17
N PRO A 6 -1.83 35.37 -36.24
CA PRO A 6 -1.41 34.51 -35.14
C PRO A 6 -0.84 35.33 -33.97
N LEU A 7 -1.15 34.90 -32.74
CA LEU A 7 -0.56 35.44 -31.51
C LEU A 7 0.95 35.16 -31.48
N LYS A 8 1.74 36.20 -31.22
CA LYS A 8 3.16 36.07 -30.89
C LYS A 8 3.28 35.45 -29.48
N GLU A 9 3.90 34.29 -29.38
CA GLU A 9 4.38 33.75 -28.11
C GLU A 9 5.48 34.67 -27.55
N ILE A 10 5.20 35.29 -26.41
CA ILE A 10 6.18 36.08 -25.65
C ILE A 10 6.99 35.07 -24.83
N TYR A 11 8.20 34.77 -25.32
CA TYR A 11 9.19 34.02 -24.57
C TYR A 11 9.75 34.89 -23.44
N VAL A 12 9.45 34.51 -22.19
CA VAL A 12 10.05 35.10 -20.99
C VAL A 12 11.22 34.20 -20.57
N ALA A 13 12.45 34.71 -20.71
CA ALA A 13 13.62 33.99 -20.24
C ALA A 13 13.58 33.86 -18.70
N PRO A 14 13.94 32.69 -18.13
CA PRO A 14 14.05 32.55 -16.67
C PRO A 14 15.18 33.44 -16.13
N PRO A 15 15.03 34.01 -14.92
CA PRO A 15 16.02 34.90 -14.33
C PRO A 15 17.33 34.15 -14.04
N PRO A 16 18.50 34.82 -14.19
CA PRO A 16 19.79 34.21 -13.90
C PRO A 16 19.90 33.86 -12.40
N PRO A 17 20.63 32.78 -12.06
CA PRO A 17 20.85 32.43 -10.65
C PRO A 17 21.63 33.54 -9.93
N PRO A 18 21.34 33.78 -8.64
CA PRO A 18 22.01 34.82 -7.87
C PRO A 18 23.52 34.55 -7.78
N ALA A 19 24.30 35.62 -7.96
CA ALA A 19 25.75 35.61 -7.81
C ALA A 19 26.13 35.22 -6.38
N ALA A 20 27.18 34.40 -6.25
CA ALA A 20 27.70 33.95 -4.97
C ALA A 20 28.06 35.15 -4.07
N GLU A 21 27.35 35.27 -2.95
CA GLU A 21 27.68 36.21 -1.87
C GLU A 21 29.03 35.84 -1.27
N GLN A 22 30.00 36.74 -1.47
CA GLN A 22 31.21 36.84 -0.67
C GLN A 22 30.81 37.41 0.70
N PRO A 23 31.12 36.75 1.83
CA PRO A 23 30.86 37.35 3.12
C PRO A 23 31.87 38.46 3.41
N GLU A 24 31.32 39.66 3.58
CA GLU A 24 31.96 40.83 4.17
C GLU A 24 32.48 40.52 5.58
N ALA A 25 33.62 41.12 5.90
CA ALA A 25 34.22 41.15 7.21
C ALA A 25 33.89 42.49 7.89
N GLU A 26 33.42 42.45 9.14
CA GLU A 26 33.89 43.23 10.31
C GLU A 26 32.78 43.37 11.36
N GLU A 27 33.00 42.83 12.57
CA GLU A 27 32.92 43.64 13.79
C GLU A 27 33.75 43.00 14.92
N ALA A 28 34.52 43.86 15.60
CA ALA A 28 35.51 43.54 16.64
C ALA A 28 34.87 43.34 18.03
N LEU A 29 35.46 42.58 18.96
CA LEU A 29 36.35 43.03 20.06
C LEU A 29 36.57 41.84 21.04
N PRO A 30 37.53 41.84 22.01
CA PRO A 30 38.79 42.58 22.13
C PRO A 30 40.03 41.65 22.23
N GLN A 31 41.19 42.30 22.22
CA GLN A 31 42.54 41.75 22.17
C GLN A 31 42.94 41.00 23.45
N VAL A 32 43.55 39.82 23.29
CA VAL A 32 44.54 39.28 24.24
C VAL A 32 45.82 39.00 23.47
N VAL A 33 46.79 39.90 23.64
CA VAL A 33 48.16 39.72 23.14
C VAL A 33 48.90 38.82 24.13
N LEU A 34 49.32 37.62 23.69
CA LEU A 34 50.42 36.89 24.31
C LEU A 34 51.14 35.99 23.30
N ARG A 35 52.19 36.60 22.71
CA ARG A 35 53.51 36.07 22.34
C ARG A 35 53.62 34.83 21.41
N LYS A 36 54.22 35.13 20.24
CA LYS A 36 54.98 34.24 19.36
C LYS A 36 55.78 33.17 20.12
N SER A 37 55.54 31.89 19.80
CA SER A 37 56.59 30.87 19.80
C SER A 37 56.24 29.78 18.78
N ALA A 38 57.15 29.59 17.82
CA ALA A 38 57.38 28.37 17.08
C ALA A 38 58.90 28.14 17.14
N PRO A 39 59.44 26.92 16.92
CA PRO A 39 58.82 25.60 16.83
C PRO A 39 59.52 24.55 17.72
N GLU A 40 58.85 23.48 18.14
CA GLU A 40 59.58 22.26 18.53
C GLU A 40 58.79 20.99 18.18
N LYS A 41 59.39 20.16 17.32
CA LYS A 41 58.91 18.82 16.99
C LYS A 41 59.60 17.83 17.92
N PRO A 42 58.90 17.01 18.71
CA PRO A 42 59.43 15.73 19.14
C PRO A 42 58.90 14.64 18.22
N LYS A 43 59.83 14.14 17.40
CA LYS A 43 59.72 12.95 16.58
C LYS A 43 60.10 11.74 17.46
N VAL A 44 59.53 10.58 17.14
CA VAL A 44 60.09 9.21 17.35
C VAL A 44 59.50 8.30 18.45
N GLN A 45 59.09 8.74 19.65
CA GLN A 45 58.82 7.74 20.73
C GLN A 45 57.55 6.87 20.60
N VAL A 46 56.58 7.20 19.75
CA VAL A 46 55.30 6.44 19.70
C VAL A 46 55.33 5.24 18.74
N ARG A 47 56.30 5.16 17.81
CA ARG A 47 56.40 4.03 16.86
C ARG A 47 57.19 2.83 17.38
N GLU A 48 58.12 3.03 18.32
CA GLU A 48 58.91 1.92 18.88
C GLU A 48 58.14 1.10 19.93
N ALA A 49 57.26 1.74 20.71
CA ALA A 49 56.44 1.04 21.71
C ALA A 49 55.40 0.09 21.08
N ALA A 50 54.88 0.43 19.89
CA ALA A 50 53.92 -0.40 19.17
C ALA A 50 54.56 -1.61 18.47
N GLN A 51 55.83 -1.51 18.04
CA GLN A 51 56.54 -2.63 17.40
C GLN A 51 57.00 -3.69 18.41
N LYS A 52 57.25 -3.30 19.66
CA LYS A 52 57.60 -4.23 20.75
C LYS A 52 56.43 -5.14 21.17
N ALA A 53 55.19 -4.66 21.09
CA ALA A 53 54.00 -5.46 21.45
C ALA A 53 53.63 -6.54 20.40
N VAL A 54 53.97 -6.32 19.12
CA VAL A 54 53.64 -7.28 18.04
C VAL A 54 54.63 -8.45 17.95
N SER A 55 55.82 -8.31 18.53
CA SER A 55 56.87 -9.34 18.48
C SER A 55 56.83 -10.36 19.63
N GLU A 56 56.06 -10.11 20.70
CA GLU A 56 55.91 -11.07 21.81
C GLU A 56 54.83 -12.15 21.58
N ILE A 57 53.88 -11.94 20.66
CA ILE A 57 52.80 -12.93 20.40
C ILE A 57 53.31 -14.12 19.53
N ARG A 58 54.49 -14.00 18.93
CA ARG A 58 55.04 -15.00 17.98
C ARG A 58 55.94 -16.07 18.59
N LYS A 59 55.78 -16.36 19.89
CA LYS A 59 56.58 -17.37 20.61
C LYS A 59 55.74 -18.49 21.24
N THR A 60 54.61 -18.85 20.64
CA THR A 60 53.95 -20.13 20.94
C THR A 60 54.61 -21.24 20.13
N PRO A 61 55.13 -22.31 20.78
CA PRO A 61 55.83 -23.37 20.06
C PRO A 61 54.85 -24.12 19.14
N PRO A 62 55.20 -24.35 17.86
CA PRO A 62 54.28 -24.86 16.83
C PRO A 62 53.68 -26.24 17.16
N LYS A 63 54.32 -27.02 18.02
CA LYS A 63 53.80 -28.32 18.48
C LYS A 63 52.49 -28.16 19.29
N LEU A 64 52.32 -27.08 20.03
CA LEU A 64 51.14 -26.85 20.87
C LEU A 64 49.89 -26.48 20.05
N TYR A 65 50.07 -25.78 18.93
CA TYR A 65 49.01 -25.55 17.94
C TYR A 65 48.51 -26.85 17.32
N LEU A 66 49.42 -27.79 17.03
CA LEU A 66 49.05 -29.08 16.45
C LEU A 66 48.23 -29.94 17.42
N TYR A 67 48.57 -29.93 18.71
CA TYR A 67 47.77 -30.62 19.74
C TYR A 67 46.42 -29.95 19.99
N ALA A 68 46.34 -28.62 19.96
CA ALA A 68 45.08 -27.90 20.13
C ALA A 68 44.10 -28.14 18.96
N VAL A 69 44.59 -28.10 17.73
CA VAL A 69 43.78 -28.40 16.53
C VAL A 69 43.42 -29.88 16.48
N GLY A 70 44.35 -30.77 16.80
CA GLY A 70 44.10 -32.21 16.87
C GLY A 70 43.08 -32.59 17.95
N GLY A 71 43.17 -31.98 19.13
CA GLY A 71 42.22 -32.18 20.23
C GLY A 71 40.81 -31.70 19.87
N ALA A 72 40.70 -30.52 19.26
CA ALA A 72 39.41 -29.99 18.81
C ALA A 72 38.76 -30.88 17.73
N ALA A 73 39.53 -31.37 16.77
CA ALA A 73 39.04 -32.29 15.74
C ALA A 73 38.53 -33.61 16.34
N LEU A 74 39.27 -34.17 17.30
CA LEU A 74 38.88 -35.42 17.98
C LEU A 74 37.61 -35.24 18.83
N LEU A 75 37.44 -34.08 19.47
CA LEU A 75 36.24 -33.76 20.24
C LEU A 75 35.00 -33.63 19.34
N ILE A 76 35.14 -32.98 18.18
CA ILE A 76 34.06 -32.88 17.19
C ILE A 76 33.65 -34.27 16.68
N VAL A 77 34.60 -35.15 16.38
CA VAL A 77 34.30 -36.52 15.93
C VAL A 77 33.56 -37.30 17.02
N LEU A 78 33.96 -37.18 18.30
CA LEU A 78 33.27 -37.83 19.42
C LEU A 78 31.83 -37.32 19.60
N ILE A 79 31.59 -36.02 19.42
CA ILE A 79 30.24 -35.45 19.48
C ILE A 79 29.37 -35.99 18.35
N VAL A 80 29.88 -36.04 17.10
CA VAL A 80 29.14 -36.56 15.95
C VAL A 80 28.80 -38.04 16.13
N VAL A 81 29.75 -38.84 16.61
CA VAL A 81 29.51 -40.27 16.92
C VAL A 81 28.49 -40.42 18.04
N GLY A 82 28.55 -39.59 19.09
CA GLY A 82 27.57 -39.59 20.18
C GLY A 82 26.15 -39.28 19.71
N ILE A 83 25.98 -38.25 18.88
CA ILE A 83 24.67 -37.88 18.29
C ILE A 83 24.16 -39.01 17.37
N SER A 84 25.04 -39.61 16.56
CA SER A 84 24.67 -40.72 15.68
C SER A 84 24.23 -41.96 16.47
N LEU A 85 24.88 -42.26 17.60
CA LEU A 85 24.48 -43.36 18.47
C LEU A 85 23.17 -43.05 19.20
N PHE A 86 22.99 -41.82 19.69
CA PHE A 86 21.75 -41.41 20.35
C PHE A 86 20.53 -41.54 19.41
N ASN A 87 20.67 -41.11 18.16
CA ASN A 87 19.60 -41.25 17.18
C ASN A 87 19.35 -42.72 16.78
N HIS A 88 20.38 -43.57 16.78
CA HIS A 88 20.23 -44.99 16.46
C HIS A 88 19.58 -45.80 17.59
N PHE A 89 19.78 -45.40 18.84
CA PHE A 89 19.19 -46.07 20.01
C PHE A 89 17.86 -45.45 20.47
N GLY A 90 17.48 -44.26 19.98
CA GLY A 90 16.23 -43.58 20.31
C GLY A 90 14.97 -44.08 19.58
N ASP A 91 15.10 -44.96 18.58
CA ASP A 91 13.97 -45.49 17.78
C ASP A 91 13.42 -46.84 18.29
N ARG A 92 13.78 -47.25 19.52
CA ARG A 92 13.17 -48.40 20.19
C ARG A 92 12.55 -47.95 21.50
N ASP A 93 11.29 -47.51 21.43
CA ASP A 93 10.21 -47.85 22.37
C ASP A 93 9.08 -46.80 22.25
N ASP A 94 8.07 -47.08 21.40
CA ASP A 94 6.69 -46.75 21.75
C ASP A 94 5.70 -47.46 20.80
N SER A 95 5.28 -48.67 21.19
CA SER A 95 4.08 -49.29 20.63
C SER A 95 3.33 -50.05 21.71
N SER A 96 2.42 -49.34 22.39
CA SER A 96 1.33 -50.02 23.08
C SER A 96 0.10 -49.13 23.30
N SER A 97 -0.96 -49.50 22.58
CA SER A 97 -2.37 -49.47 22.99
C SER A 97 -3.10 -48.11 23.06
N ARG A 98 -4.12 -47.95 22.21
CA ARG A 98 -5.49 -48.41 22.54
C ARG A 98 -6.41 -48.31 21.33
N SER A 99 -6.98 -49.46 21.02
CA SER A 99 -8.11 -49.72 20.14
C SER A 99 -9.44 -49.37 20.81
N SER A 100 -10.36 -48.80 20.03
CA SER A 100 -11.81 -48.98 20.23
C SER A 100 -12.55 -48.67 18.93
N THR A 101 -12.96 -49.72 18.21
CA THR A 101 -14.17 -49.75 17.35
C THR A 101 -15.40 -49.94 18.27
N PRO A 102 -16.64 -49.63 17.87
CA PRO A 102 -17.40 -50.39 16.85
C PRO A 102 -18.25 -49.43 15.95
N LEU A 103 -19.06 -49.78 14.95
CA LEU A 103 -19.71 -51.00 14.45
C LEU A 103 -20.10 -50.75 12.97
N ALA A 104 -20.17 -51.81 12.17
CA ALA A 104 -20.53 -51.80 10.76
C ALA A 104 -22.05 -51.83 10.50
N THR A 105 -22.48 -51.24 9.38
CA THR A 105 -23.58 -51.74 8.55
C THR A 105 -23.20 -51.59 7.08
N GLN A 106 -23.08 -52.72 6.38
CA GLN A 106 -22.95 -52.82 4.93
C GLN A 106 -24.33 -52.65 4.27
N SER A 107 -24.40 -51.99 3.12
CA SER A 107 -25.29 -52.41 2.02
C SER A 107 -24.86 -51.84 0.66
N GLN A 108 -24.27 -52.73 -0.14
CA GLN A 108 -24.39 -52.95 -1.60
C GLN A 108 -24.56 -51.77 -2.59
N ALA A 109 -23.61 -51.69 -3.53
CA ALA A 109 -23.84 -51.34 -4.95
C ALA A 109 -24.24 -52.64 -5.71
N PRO A 110 -24.78 -52.65 -6.96
CA PRO A 110 -24.59 -51.67 -8.05
C PRO A 110 -25.81 -51.43 -8.99
N ALA A 111 -25.76 -50.38 -9.84
CA ALA A 111 -26.16 -50.41 -11.27
C ALA A 111 -26.27 -48.99 -11.88
N LEU A 112 -25.45 -48.72 -12.90
CA LEU A 112 -25.78 -47.81 -14.01
C LEU A 112 -26.65 -48.62 -15.00
N PRO A 113 -27.62 -48.01 -15.72
CA PRO A 113 -27.24 -47.31 -16.97
C PRO A 113 -28.14 -46.13 -17.39
N ALA A 114 -27.74 -45.53 -18.50
CA ALA A 114 -28.54 -44.77 -19.48
C ALA A 114 -28.51 -43.23 -19.38
N GLN A 115 -27.50 -42.70 -20.08
CA GLN A 115 -27.55 -41.52 -20.95
C GLN A 115 -28.97 -41.05 -21.33
N ARG A 116 -29.26 -39.78 -21.04
CA ARG A 116 -30.11 -38.95 -21.90
C ARG A 116 -29.26 -37.84 -22.52
N LYS A 117 -28.98 -37.99 -23.81
CA LYS A 117 -28.67 -36.88 -24.72
C LYS A 117 -29.90 -35.99 -24.80
N SER A 118 -29.79 -34.72 -24.41
CA SER A 118 -30.73 -33.68 -24.85
C SER A 118 -30.15 -32.99 -26.08
N ALA A 119 -30.83 -33.16 -27.20
CA ALA A 119 -30.66 -32.42 -28.44
C ALA A 119 -31.17 -30.95 -28.26
N PRO A 120 -30.78 -30.02 -29.14
CA PRO A 120 -30.88 -28.57 -28.91
C PRO A 120 -32.28 -28.01 -29.21
N PRO A 121 -32.71 -26.89 -28.59
CA PRO A 121 -33.94 -26.22 -29.00
C PRO A 121 -33.72 -25.39 -30.26
N GLN A 122 -34.51 -25.69 -31.29
CA GLN A 122 -34.73 -24.84 -32.46
C GLN A 122 -35.56 -23.60 -32.07
N ALA A 123 -35.26 -22.50 -32.76
CA ALA A 123 -35.97 -21.23 -32.71
C ALA A 123 -37.42 -21.32 -33.22
N PRO A 124 -38.31 -20.46 -32.75
CA PRO A 124 -39.47 -20.01 -33.51
C PRO A 124 -39.23 -18.61 -34.10
N ALA A 125 -39.68 -18.44 -35.34
CA ALA A 125 -39.62 -17.22 -36.12
C ALA A 125 -40.62 -16.14 -35.66
N ALA A 126 -40.26 -14.91 -36.06
CA ALA A 126 -40.92 -13.62 -36.02
C ALA A 126 -42.45 -13.54 -36.23
N GLN A 127 -43.07 -12.53 -35.58
CA GLN A 127 -43.96 -11.47 -36.12
C GLN A 127 -44.57 -10.66 -34.94
N PRO A 128 -45.16 -9.46 -35.13
CA PRO A 128 -44.56 -8.18 -35.53
C PRO A 128 -44.83 -7.04 -34.51
N GLU A 129 -44.20 -5.89 -34.75
CA GLU A 129 -44.36 -4.60 -34.08
C GLU A 129 -45.83 -4.15 -33.95
N ALA A 130 -46.17 -3.60 -32.77
CA ALA A 130 -47.33 -2.75 -32.57
C ALA A 130 -46.91 -1.47 -31.82
N SER A 131 -47.25 -0.35 -32.44
CA SER A 131 -46.99 1.04 -32.07
C SER A 131 -47.62 1.48 -30.72
N PRO A 132 -47.18 2.63 -30.17
CA PRO A 132 -47.55 3.10 -28.84
C PRO A 132 -48.73 4.10 -28.84
N GLU A 133 -49.60 3.96 -27.84
CA GLU A 133 -50.66 4.88 -27.42
C GLU A 133 -50.87 4.59 -25.91
N GLN A 134 -50.97 5.52 -24.95
CA GLN A 134 -51.36 6.93 -24.95
C GLN A 134 -50.66 7.66 -23.80
N VAL A 135 -50.11 8.84 -24.09
CA VAL A 135 -49.72 9.86 -23.12
C VAL A 135 -50.91 10.80 -22.96
N ALA A 136 -51.44 10.90 -21.75
CA ALA A 136 -52.50 11.85 -21.41
C ALA A 136 -51.93 13.28 -21.45
N GLN A 137 -52.35 14.04 -22.45
CA GLN A 137 -52.19 15.49 -22.54
C GLN A 137 -53.41 16.14 -21.88
N GLN A 138 -53.18 17.07 -20.95
CA GLN A 138 -54.22 17.98 -20.50
C GLN A 138 -53.71 19.40 -20.77
N GLU A 139 -54.29 20.00 -21.82
CA GLU A 139 -54.00 21.34 -22.30
C GLU A 139 -54.48 22.41 -21.32
N THR A 140 -53.58 23.36 -21.12
CA THR A 140 -53.81 24.74 -20.69
C THR A 140 -54.82 25.45 -21.59
N PRO A 141 -55.80 26.19 -21.04
CA PRO A 141 -56.36 27.34 -21.73
C PRO A 141 -55.68 28.63 -21.24
N ALA A 142 -55.15 29.39 -22.18
CA ALA A 142 -54.76 30.78 -22.01
C ALA A 142 -56.02 31.67 -21.86
N PRO A 143 -56.01 32.71 -21.00
CA PRO A 143 -57.10 33.67 -21.00
C PRO A 143 -56.84 34.80 -22.00
N GLU A 144 -57.87 35.03 -22.78
CA GLU A 144 -58.11 36.05 -23.79
C GLU A 144 -58.17 37.46 -23.18
N ALA A 145 -57.63 38.43 -23.91
CA ALA A 145 -57.66 39.84 -23.55
C ALA A 145 -59.07 40.42 -23.75
N THR A 146 -59.62 41.09 -22.73
CA THR A 146 -60.70 42.06 -22.89
C THR A 146 -60.50 43.23 -21.92
N ALA A 147 -60.53 44.44 -22.48
CA ALA A 147 -60.77 45.71 -21.80
C ALA A 147 -61.85 46.44 -22.64
N PRO A 148 -62.51 47.52 -22.16
CA PRO A 148 -62.56 48.11 -20.81
C PRO A 148 -64.02 48.24 -20.30
N VAL A 149 -64.27 48.89 -19.14
CA VAL A 149 -65.29 49.95 -18.94
C VAL A 149 -65.42 50.35 -17.46
N ALA A 150 -65.29 51.67 -17.24
CA ALA A 150 -65.86 52.58 -16.23
C ALA A 150 -65.67 52.36 -14.70
N THR A 151 -64.94 53.31 -14.13
CA THR A 151 -65.00 53.82 -12.75
C THR A 151 -66.39 54.29 -12.30
N PRO A 152 -66.66 54.22 -10.99
CA PRO A 152 -67.12 55.39 -10.25
C PRO A 152 -66.26 55.68 -8.99
N PRO A 153 -66.27 56.91 -8.45
CA PRO A 153 -65.32 57.34 -7.43
C PRO A 153 -65.83 57.19 -5.99
N SER A 154 -64.84 57.17 -5.08
CA SER A 154 -64.89 57.65 -3.70
C SER A 154 -65.66 56.82 -2.66
N ARG A 155 -64.92 56.30 -1.67
CA ARG A 155 -64.88 56.91 -0.32
C ARG A 155 -63.82 56.24 0.56
N GLY A 156 -63.06 57.09 1.25
CA GLY A 156 -61.91 56.71 2.05
C GLY A 156 -62.25 55.71 3.16
N ARG A 157 -61.39 54.69 3.28
CA ARG A 157 -61.23 53.93 4.50
C ARG A 157 -59.73 53.86 4.78
N LYS A 158 -59.33 54.54 5.85
CA LYS A 158 -57.98 54.57 6.41
C LYS A 158 -57.41 53.15 6.38
N SER A 159 -56.30 52.96 5.68
CA SER A 159 -55.49 51.76 5.74
C SER A 159 -55.03 51.57 7.19
N ARG A 160 -55.71 50.71 7.93
CA ARG A 160 -55.13 50.16 9.16
C ARG A 160 -53.99 49.28 8.67
N ALA A 161 -52.77 49.80 8.75
CA ALA A 161 -51.56 49.02 8.54
C ALA A 161 -51.71 47.73 9.36
N ARG A 162 -51.83 46.60 8.65
CA ARG A 162 -51.80 45.28 9.26
C ARG A 162 -50.38 45.18 9.81
N SER A 163 -50.25 45.25 11.13
CA SER A 163 -48.98 45.01 11.81
C SER A 163 -48.45 43.67 11.30
N ALA A 164 -47.34 43.70 10.56
CA ALA A 164 -46.64 42.50 10.19
C ALA A 164 -46.32 41.73 11.48
N PRO A 165 -46.68 40.44 11.59
CA PRO A 165 -46.36 39.66 12.78
C PRO A 165 -44.85 39.71 13.00
N ALA A 166 -44.43 40.03 14.23
CA ALA A 166 -43.04 40.04 14.62
C ALA A 166 -42.47 38.63 14.39
N VAL A 167 -41.56 38.49 13.43
CA VAL A 167 -40.85 37.25 13.17
C VAL A 167 -39.83 37.09 14.30
N VAL A 168 -40.14 36.22 15.25
CA VAL A 168 -39.21 35.86 16.32
C VAL A 168 -38.35 34.73 15.77
N PRO A 169 -37.01 34.88 15.77
CA PRO A 169 -36.14 33.82 15.27
C PRO A 169 -36.31 32.53 16.08
N ALA A 170 -36.34 31.40 15.38
CA ALA A 170 -36.37 30.07 15.98
C ALA A 170 -34.96 29.59 16.36
N GLN A 171 -34.91 28.60 17.25
CA GLN A 171 -33.70 27.86 17.63
C GLN A 171 -33.88 26.37 17.35
N LEU A 172 -32.81 25.72 16.92
CA LEU A 172 -32.79 24.30 16.61
C LEU A 172 -31.57 23.63 17.23
N SER A 173 -31.79 22.65 18.09
CA SER A 173 -30.73 21.75 18.56
C SER A 173 -30.63 20.53 17.65
N VAL A 174 -29.45 20.28 17.09
CA VAL A 174 -29.18 19.15 16.19
C VAL A 174 -28.17 18.22 16.84
N SER A 175 -28.54 16.95 16.96
CA SER A 175 -27.65 15.86 17.37
C SER A 175 -27.57 14.80 16.28
N SER A 176 -26.51 13.99 16.30
CA SER A 176 -26.41 12.82 15.44
C SER A 176 -26.02 11.59 16.26
N ASN A 177 -26.38 10.42 15.74
CA ASN A 177 -25.93 9.14 16.24
C ASN A 177 -25.26 8.36 15.09
N PRO A 178 -23.95 8.10 15.16
CA PRO A 178 -23.02 8.46 16.23
C PRO A 178 -22.68 9.96 16.26
N PRO A 179 -22.30 10.53 17.42
CA PRO A 179 -21.99 11.96 17.57
C PRO A 179 -20.74 12.40 16.78
N GLY A 180 -20.57 13.70 16.55
CA GLY A 180 -19.46 14.26 15.78
C GLY A 180 -19.63 14.14 14.27
N ALA A 181 -20.87 13.98 13.78
CA ALA A 181 -21.17 14.15 12.36
C ALA A 181 -21.19 15.63 11.99
N GLN A 182 -20.69 15.95 10.80
CA GLN A 182 -20.76 17.28 10.21
C GLN A 182 -22.21 17.57 9.78
N ILE A 183 -22.77 18.66 10.30
CA ILE A 183 -24.13 19.12 10.02
C ILE A 183 -24.09 20.26 9.01
N SER A 184 -24.92 20.15 7.97
CA SER A 184 -25.27 21.26 7.10
C SER A 184 -26.75 21.61 7.23
N PHE A 185 -27.04 22.90 7.10
CA PHE A 185 -28.38 23.46 7.12
C PHE A 185 -28.58 24.26 5.84
N ASP A 186 -29.65 23.96 5.11
CA ASP A 186 -29.98 24.57 3.81
C ASP A 186 -28.78 24.60 2.84
N GLY A 187 -27.99 23.53 2.83
CA GLY A 187 -26.83 23.35 1.96
C GLY A 187 -25.51 23.97 2.45
N SER A 188 -25.52 24.71 3.57
CA SER A 188 -24.31 25.31 4.15
C SER A 188 -23.80 24.49 5.34
N ALA A 189 -22.55 24.02 5.27
CA ALA A 189 -21.89 23.33 6.38
C ALA A 189 -21.69 24.29 7.56
N LEU A 190 -22.18 23.92 8.74
CA LEU A 190 -22.31 24.84 9.87
C LEU A 190 -21.53 24.41 11.10
N CYS A 191 -21.67 23.16 11.52
CA CYS A 191 -21.14 22.70 12.81
C CYS A 191 -21.00 21.18 12.84
N ASP A 192 -20.20 20.69 13.78
CA ASP A 192 -20.20 19.29 14.17
C ASP A 192 -21.21 19.05 15.29
N SER A 193 -21.94 17.95 15.19
CA SER A 193 -22.99 17.60 16.16
C SER A 193 -22.41 17.05 17.48
N PRO A 194 -23.04 17.33 18.63
CA PRO A 194 -24.25 18.14 18.79
C PRO A 194 -23.98 19.65 18.70
N CYS A 195 -24.86 20.39 18.03
CA CYS A 195 -24.79 21.85 17.94
C CYS A 195 -26.18 22.49 18.01
N THR A 196 -26.23 23.77 18.40
CA THR A 196 -27.47 24.55 18.45
C THR A 196 -27.38 25.72 17.49
N LEU A 197 -28.35 25.80 16.59
CA LEU A 197 -28.52 26.85 15.60
C LEU A 197 -29.53 27.87 16.15
N THR A 198 -29.21 29.16 16.04
CA THR A 198 -30.07 30.26 16.49
C THR A 198 -30.27 31.25 15.35
N GLY A 199 -31.29 32.12 15.45
CA GLY A 199 -31.53 33.13 14.42
C GLY A 199 -32.25 32.59 13.18
N ILE A 200 -32.91 31.44 13.26
CA ILE A 200 -33.48 30.75 12.10
C ILE A 200 -34.85 31.34 11.76
N ALA A 201 -35.11 31.61 10.47
CA ALA A 201 -36.43 32.02 10.02
C ALA A 201 -37.48 30.92 10.24
N ALA A 202 -38.75 31.29 10.36
CA ALA A 202 -39.82 30.30 10.31
C ALA A 202 -40.01 29.80 8.88
N GLY A 203 -40.18 28.49 8.70
CA GLY A 203 -40.29 27.88 7.38
C GLY A 203 -39.81 26.44 7.33
N GLN A 204 -39.79 25.90 6.12
CA GLN A 204 -39.23 24.58 5.84
C GLN A 204 -37.71 24.71 5.66
N HIS A 205 -36.96 23.85 6.35
CA HIS A 205 -35.51 23.81 6.29
C HIS A 205 -35.01 22.39 6.11
N VAL A 206 -33.87 22.24 5.45
CA VAL A 206 -33.22 20.95 5.19
C VAL A 206 -31.97 20.85 6.04
N VAL A 207 -31.91 19.82 6.88
CA VAL A 207 -30.73 19.49 7.69
C VAL A 207 -30.14 18.20 7.16
N SER A 208 -28.85 18.20 6.83
CA SER A 208 -28.14 16.97 6.48
C SER A 208 -26.96 16.73 7.41
N ALA A 209 -26.68 15.46 7.69
CA ALA A 209 -25.56 15.01 8.49
C ALA A 209 -24.68 14.06 7.67
N SER A 210 -23.37 14.25 7.75
CA SER A 210 -22.39 13.37 7.11
C SER A 210 -21.26 13.02 8.08
N LYS A 211 -20.77 11.79 7.99
CA LYS A 211 -19.65 11.29 8.80
C LYS A 211 -18.90 10.20 8.04
N THR A 212 -17.57 10.23 8.09
CA THR A 212 -16.73 9.20 7.46
C THR A 212 -17.09 7.80 7.95
N GLY A 213 -17.27 6.85 7.01
CA GLY A 213 -17.70 5.48 7.31
C GLY A 213 -19.21 5.29 7.50
N TYR A 214 -20.00 6.34 7.30
CA TYR A 214 -21.46 6.31 7.44
C TYR A 214 -22.14 6.92 6.20
N GLY A 215 -23.35 6.48 5.93
CA GLY A 215 -24.20 7.08 4.90
C GLY A 215 -24.73 8.43 5.34
N ALA A 216 -24.69 9.43 4.46
CA ALA A 216 -25.27 10.74 4.73
C ALA A 216 -26.79 10.63 4.89
N ALA A 217 -27.34 11.37 5.85
CA ALA A 217 -28.77 11.39 6.12
C ALA A 217 -29.31 12.83 6.07
N THR A 218 -30.46 13.00 5.42
CA THR A 218 -31.11 14.30 5.25
C THR A 218 -32.51 14.28 5.86
N ARG A 219 -32.86 15.35 6.58
CA ARG A 219 -34.15 15.53 7.23
C ARG A 219 -34.69 16.91 6.89
N THR A 220 -35.95 16.96 6.47
CA THR A 220 -36.68 18.20 6.29
C THR A 220 -37.49 18.49 7.54
N ILE A 221 -37.35 19.70 8.07
CA ILE A 221 -38.06 20.16 9.27
C ILE A 221 -38.87 21.41 8.95
N ASN A 222 -39.97 21.63 9.66
CA ASN A 222 -40.73 22.86 9.61
C ASN A 222 -40.61 23.58 10.95
N LEU A 223 -40.04 24.78 10.95
CA LEU A 223 -39.87 25.61 12.14
C LEU A 223 -40.93 26.72 12.17
N THR A 224 -41.57 26.91 13.32
CA THR A 224 -42.49 28.03 13.56
C THR A 224 -41.77 29.18 14.25
N SER A 225 -42.31 30.41 14.12
CA SER A 225 -41.75 31.61 14.76
C SER A 225 -41.57 31.41 16.27
N GLY A 226 -40.36 31.68 16.78
CA GLY A 226 -39.99 31.51 18.19
C GLY A 226 -39.90 30.07 18.72
N ALA A 227 -39.95 29.05 17.84
CA ALA A 227 -39.85 27.66 18.27
C ALA A 227 -38.45 27.29 18.76
N ASN A 228 -38.39 26.42 19.77
CA ASN A 228 -37.19 25.72 20.21
C ASN A 228 -37.33 24.24 19.86
N SER A 229 -36.84 23.84 18.69
CA SER A 229 -36.95 22.47 18.19
C SER A 229 -35.68 21.68 18.48
N SER A 230 -35.78 20.36 18.59
CA SER A 230 -34.63 19.46 18.65
C SER A 230 -34.81 18.30 17.68
N ILE A 231 -33.71 17.90 17.03
CA ILE A 231 -33.69 16.75 16.14
C ILE A 231 -32.46 15.88 16.43
N SER A 232 -32.64 14.58 16.20
CA SER A 232 -31.54 13.61 16.19
C SER A 232 -31.52 12.89 14.85
N ILE A 233 -30.35 12.87 14.21
CA ILE A 233 -30.14 12.23 12.90
C ILE A 233 -29.34 10.94 13.12
N GLU A 234 -29.98 9.81 12.84
CA GLU A 234 -29.35 8.49 12.85
C GLU A 234 -28.60 8.27 11.53
N LEU A 235 -27.31 7.92 11.62
CA LEU A 235 -26.47 7.58 10.48
C LEU A 235 -26.22 6.07 10.47
N SER A 236 -26.42 5.43 9.32
CA SER A 236 -26.12 4.01 9.14
C SER A 236 -24.64 3.82 8.77
N GLN A 237 -23.98 2.91 9.48
CA GLN A 237 -22.59 2.57 9.20
C GLN A 237 -22.50 1.85 7.86
N GLN A 238 -21.70 2.37 6.93
CA GLN A 238 -21.50 1.79 5.61
C GLN A 238 -20.05 1.33 5.42
N ILE A 239 -19.57 0.53 6.37
CA ILE A 239 -18.23 -0.06 6.30
C ILE A 239 -18.25 -1.26 5.35
N ALA A 240 -17.38 -1.25 4.35
CA ALA A 240 -17.17 -2.40 3.49
C ALA A 240 -16.26 -3.43 4.17
N LYS A 241 -16.47 -4.71 3.88
CA LYS A 241 -15.64 -5.81 4.41
C LYS A 241 -14.96 -6.53 3.25
N VAL A 242 -13.65 -6.70 3.33
CA VAL A 242 -12.89 -7.48 2.35
C VAL A 242 -12.24 -8.66 3.05
N SER A 243 -12.60 -9.87 2.67
CA SER A 243 -11.91 -11.09 3.07
C SER A 243 -10.74 -11.31 2.12
N VAL A 244 -9.52 -11.31 2.65
CA VAL A 244 -8.29 -11.50 1.86
C VAL A 244 -7.67 -12.83 2.24
N ALA A 245 -7.47 -13.70 1.26
CA ALA A 245 -6.75 -14.96 1.40
C ALA A 245 -5.61 -15.06 0.38
N SER A 246 -4.59 -15.83 0.71
CA SER A 246 -3.51 -16.13 -0.23
C SER A 246 -3.14 -17.61 -0.23
N THR A 247 -2.56 -18.05 -1.34
CA THR A 247 -1.94 -19.38 -1.46
C THR A 247 -0.44 -19.19 -1.73
N PRO A 248 0.45 -19.61 -0.82
CA PRO A 248 0.16 -20.14 0.52
C PRO A 248 -0.41 -19.08 1.48
N ALA A 249 -1.02 -19.54 2.57
CA ALA A 249 -1.51 -18.69 3.65
C ALA A 249 -0.35 -18.09 4.49
N GLY A 250 -0.67 -17.12 5.34
CA GLY A 250 0.27 -16.44 6.22
C GLY A 250 1.07 -15.34 5.54
N ALA A 251 0.52 -14.70 4.51
CA ALA A 251 1.12 -13.52 3.88
C ALA A 251 0.67 -12.25 4.61
N ALA A 252 1.59 -11.31 4.84
CA ALA A 252 1.27 -9.99 5.37
C ALA A 252 0.42 -9.20 4.36
N ILE A 253 -0.57 -8.46 4.88
CA ILE A 253 -1.51 -7.71 4.04
C ILE A 253 -1.23 -6.21 4.19
N LEU A 254 -0.91 -5.56 3.08
CA LEU A 254 -0.80 -4.11 2.99
C LEU A 254 -2.02 -3.56 2.22
N MET A 255 -2.61 -2.49 2.73
CA MET A 255 -3.73 -1.79 2.11
C MET A 255 -3.31 -0.35 1.85
N ASP A 256 -3.44 0.10 0.59
CA ASP A 256 -3.07 1.45 0.13
C ASP A 256 -1.65 1.87 0.57
N GLY A 257 -0.71 0.91 0.49
CA GLY A 257 0.69 1.10 0.87
C GLY A 257 0.97 1.02 2.38
N LYS A 258 -0.04 0.82 3.24
CA LYS A 258 0.13 0.70 4.69
C LYS A 258 -0.01 -0.74 5.15
N ASP A 259 0.90 -1.19 6.00
CA ASP A 259 0.79 -2.49 6.66
C ASP A 259 -0.41 -2.51 7.61
N THR A 260 -1.27 -3.52 7.46
CA THR A 260 -2.44 -3.71 8.31
C THR A 260 -2.13 -4.46 9.61
N GLY A 261 -0.93 -5.06 9.71
CA GLY A 261 -0.52 -5.94 10.82
C GLY A 261 -1.22 -7.30 10.81
N LYS A 262 -1.97 -7.63 9.75
CA LYS A 262 -2.74 -8.87 9.60
C LYS A 262 -2.07 -9.80 8.60
N LEU A 263 -2.28 -11.11 8.80
CA LEU A 263 -1.82 -12.17 7.90
C LEU A 263 -3.01 -12.85 7.22
N THR A 264 -2.83 -13.32 5.98
CA THR A 264 -3.86 -14.09 5.27
C THR A 264 -4.07 -15.49 5.89
N PRO A 265 -5.31 -16.03 5.91
CA PRO A 265 -6.55 -15.34 5.57
C PRO A 265 -6.99 -14.38 6.68
N SER A 266 -7.48 -13.19 6.32
CA SER A 266 -8.02 -12.22 7.27
C SER A 266 -9.07 -11.30 6.64
N GLN A 267 -10.00 -10.83 7.47
CA GLN A 267 -10.99 -9.83 7.08
C GLN A 267 -10.51 -8.40 7.42
N LEU A 268 -10.67 -7.50 6.46
CA LEU A 268 -10.38 -6.08 6.56
C LEU A 268 -11.68 -5.29 6.50
N THR A 269 -11.76 -4.20 7.25
CA THR A 269 -12.87 -3.25 7.24
C THR A 269 -12.40 -1.96 6.59
N LEU A 270 -13.17 -1.46 5.64
CA LEU A 270 -12.86 -0.28 4.84
C LEU A 270 -13.92 0.80 5.12
N ASP A 271 -13.47 1.90 5.71
CA ASP A 271 -14.32 3.02 6.12
C ASP A 271 -14.63 3.98 4.96
N LYS A 272 -13.91 3.84 3.84
CA LYS A 272 -14.09 4.64 2.64
C LYS A 272 -14.48 3.72 1.49
N PRO A 273 -15.57 4.00 0.78
CA PRO A 273 -15.85 3.33 -0.48
C PRO A 273 -14.89 3.83 -1.57
N GLY A 274 -14.70 3.02 -2.61
CA GLY A 274 -13.85 3.33 -3.76
C GLY A 274 -12.82 2.23 -4.06
N THR A 275 -11.83 2.59 -4.86
CA THR A 275 -10.74 1.68 -5.26
C THR A 275 -9.65 1.67 -4.22
N HIS A 276 -9.34 0.46 -3.71
CA HIS A 276 -8.25 0.20 -2.79
C HIS A 276 -7.23 -0.74 -3.43
N THR A 277 -5.96 -0.53 -3.11
CA THR A 277 -4.87 -1.43 -3.52
C THR A 277 -4.55 -2.36 -2.37
N ILE A 278 -4.65 -3.67 -2.62
CA ILE A 278 -4.26 -4.71 -1.66
C ILE A 278 -2.98 -5.37 -2.18
N ILE A 279 -1.95 -5.40 -1.34
CA ILE A 279 -0.70 -6.12 -1.61
C ILE A 279 -0.58 -7.23 -0.56
N VAL A 280 -0.29 -8.44 -1.00
CA VAL A 280 0.08 -9.55 -0.11
C VAL A 280 1.56 -9.86 -0.25
N ARG A 281 2.26 -9.91 0.87
CA ARG A 281 3.71 -10.12 0.95
C ARG A 281 4.03 -11.32 1.81
N ARG A 282 4.88 -12.22 1.31
CA ARG A 282 5.36 -13.37 2.09
C ARG A 282 6.82 -13.64 1.77
N TYR A 283 7.61 -13.93 2.81
CA TYR A 283 9.02 -14.27 2.66
C TYR A 283 9.21 -15.47 1.71
N GLY A 284 10.13 -15.34 0.75
CA GLY A 284 10.39 -16.35 -0.28
C GLY A 284 9.38 -16.35 -1.45
N TYR A 285 8.47 -15.38 -1.51
CA TYR A 285 7.50 -15.23 -2.59
C TYR A 285 7.58 -13.81 -3.18
N LEU A 286 7.18 -13.69 -4.45
CA LEU A 286 6.97 -12.41 -5.10
C LEU A 286 5.72 -11.76 -4.54
N ASP A 287 5.80 -10.47 -4.21
CA ASP A 287 4.65 -9.67 -3.78
C ASP A 287 3.58 -9.67 -4.88
N GLU A 288 2.33 -9.92 -4.51
CA GLU A 288 1.19 -9.90 -5.42
C GLU A 288 0.29 -8.71 -5.05
N SER A 289 -0.09 -7.91 -6.05
CA SER A 289 -0.95 -6.74 -5.88
C SER A 289 -2.27 -6.90 -6.64
N SER A 290 -3.34 -6.37 -6.08
CA SER A 290 -4.66 -6.37 -6.69
C SER A 290 -5.44 -5.13 -6.32
N PHE A 291 -6.25 -4.64 -7.27
CA PHE A 291 -7.17 -3.54 -7.04
C PHE A 291 -8.55 -4.10 -6.75
N ILE A 292 -9.21 -3.54 -5.74
CA ILE A 292 -10.60 -3.84 -5.45
C ILE A 292 -11.39 -2.54 -5.37
N ASN A 293 -12.49 -2.48 -6.11
CA ASN A 293 -13.47 -1.41 -5.97
C ASN A 293 -14.54 -1.89 -4.98
N VAL A 294 -14.69 -1.19 -3.87
CA VAL A 294 -15.68 -1.53 -2.84
C VAL A 294 -16.73 -0.44 -2.73
N GLU A 295 -17.99 -0.87 -2.69
CA GLU A 295 -19.12 -0.02 -2.39
C GLU A 295 -19.44 0.00 -0.89
N ALA A 296 -20.14 1.04 -0.45
CA ALA A 296 -20.43 1.27 0.95
C ALA A 296 -21.31 0.13 1.53
N GLY A 297 -20.81 -0.57 2.54
CA GLY A 297 -21.49 -1.74 3.13
C GLY A 297 -21.32 -3.07 2.37
N GLN A 298 -20.59 -3.09 1.26
CA GLN A 298 -20.36 -4.31 0.47
C GLN A 298 -19.42 -5.28 1.19
N SER A 299 -19.63 -6.59 0.97
CA SER A 299 -18.67 -7.63 1.36
C SER A 299 -18.06 -8.28 0.13
N SER A 300 -16.73 -8.30 0.05
CA SER A 300 -15.98 -8.84 -1.09
C SER A 300 -14.95 -9.87 -0.64
N ASN A 301 -14.62 -10.82 -1.51
CA ASN A 301 -13.59 -11.83 -1.29
C ASN A 301 -12.47 -11.69 -2.31
N LEU A 302 -11.23 -11.74 -1.85
CA LEU A 302 -10.03 -11.63 -2.67
C LEU A 302 -9.09 -12.80 -2.35
N ASN A 303 -8.83 -13.63 -3.37
CA ASN A 303 -7.91 -14.77 -3.26
C ASN A 303 -6.73 -14.55 -4.19
N LEU A 304 -5.52 -14.49 -3.64
CA LEU A 304 -4.28 -14.24 -4.38
C LEU A 304 -3.36 -15.45 -4.36
N ALA A 305 -2.74 -15.78 -5.49
CA ALA A 305 -1.77 -16.85 -5.58
C ALA A 305 -0.36 -16.25 -5.67
N LEU A 306 0.49 -16.55 -4.70
CA LEU A 306 1.84 -16.04 -4.63
C LEU A 306 2.79 -16.92 -5.45
N LYS A 307 3.67 -16.30 -6.23
CA LYS A 307 4.72 -17.00 -6.98
C LYS A 307 5.98 -17.14 -6.12
N PRO A 308 6.54 -18.35 -5.94
CA PRO A 308 7.77 -18.51 -5.16
C PRO A 308 8.96 -17.86 -5.88
N LEU A 309 9.89 -17.32 -5.10
CA LEU A 309 11.18 -16.85 -5.59
C LEU A 309 12.17 -18.02 -5.63
N GLY A 310 13.19 -17.92 -6.50
CA GLY A 310 14.29 -18.87 -6.56
C GLY A 310 15.15 -18.85 -5.29
N SER A 311 15.85 -19.96 -5.01
CA SER A 311 16.75 -20.04 -3.87
C SER A 311 18.02 -19.20 -4.08
N THR A 312 18.45 -18.50 -3.03
CA THR A 312 19.68 -17.68 -3.02
C THR A 312 20.83 -18.30 -2.23
N ASP A 313 20.69 -19.57 -1.82
CA ASP A 313 21.73 -20.28 -1.07
C ASP A 313 22.94 -20.62 -1.96
N GLU A 314 22.69 -20.86 -3.25
CA GLU A 314 23.68 -21.34 -4.22
C GLU A 314 24.21 -20.24 -5.17
N ILE A 315 24.08 -18.95 -4.84
CA ILE A 315 24.60 -17.88 -5.70
C ILE A 315 26.12 -18.00 -5.83
N ARG A 316 26.64 -18.13 -7.05
CA ARG A 316 28.09 -18.28 -7.33
C ARG A 316 28.60 -17.12 -8.18
N ALA A 317 29.77 -16.57 -7.85
CA ALA A 317 30.40 -15.53 -8.66
C ALA A 317 30.84 -16.08 -10.03
N ALA A 318 30.41 -15.44 -11.12
CA ALA A 318 30.84 -15.79 -12.48
C ALA A 318 32.17 -15.09 -12.79
N GLY A 319 33.23 -15.53 -12.12
CA GLY A 319 34.58 -14.99 -12.33
C GLY A 319 35.52 -15.19 -11.15
N GLY A 320 36.61 -15.92 -11.38
CA GLY A 320 37.65 -16.21 -10.41
C GLY A 320 38.40 -17.50 -10.73
N LYS A 321 39.38 -17.86 -9.90
CA LYS A 321 40.16 -19.11 -9.99
C LYS A 321 39.28 -20.38 -10.02
N PHE A 322 37.99 -20.26 -9.72
CA PHE A 322 36.99 -21.32 -9.75
C PHE A 322 36.81 -21.98 -11.13
N LYS A 323 36.84 -21.22 -12.24
CA LYS A 323 36.77 -21.78 -13.60
C LYS A 323 37.95 -22.73 -13.91
N LYS A 324 39.07 -22.60 -13.18
CA LYS A 324 40.25 -23.47 -13.30
C LYS A 324 40.23 -24.67 -12.36
N VAL A 325 39.39 -24.69 -11.32
CA VAL A 325 39.37 -25.76 -10.29
C VAL A 325 38.16 -26.69 -10.43
N PHE A 326 37.02 -26.20 -10.93
CA PHE A 326 35.77 -26.96 -11.01
C PHE A 326 35.22 -27.05 -12.45
N GLY A 327 36.11 -26.95 -13.44
CA GLY A 327 35.78 -26.85 -14.88
C GLY A 327 35.09 -28.06 -15.53
N HIS A 328 34.43 -28.94 -14.76
CA HIS A 328 33.61 -30.03 -15.30
C HIS A 328 32.33 -30.21 -14.46
N GLY A 329 31.22 -29.66 -14.96
CA GLY A 329 29.90 -30.29 -14.83
C GLY A 329 28.85 -29.63 -13.93
N GLU A 330 29.23 -28.91 -12.88
CA GLU A 330 28.26 -28.57 -11.81
C GLU A 330 27.38 -27.33 -12.10
N ASP A 331 27.88 -26.35 -12.86
CA ASP A 331 27.11 -25.12 -13.19
C ASP A 331 26.29 -25.29 -14.49
N SER A 332 26.20 -26.51 -15.02
CA SER A 332 25.67 -26.76 -16.37
C SER A 332 24.18 -26.43 -16.51
N ASN A 333 23.43 -26.32 -15.43
CA ASN A 333 22.00 -25.99 -15.46
C ASN A 333 21.67 -24.57 -14.96
N MET A 334 22.68 -23.80 -14.54
CA MET A 334 22.50 -22.44 -14.03
C MET A 334 22.47 -21.40 -15.17
N GLY A 335 21.76 -20.30 -14.97
CA GLY A 335 21.84 -19.11 -15.81
C GLY A 335 22.86 -18.11 -15.27
N ILE A 336 23.36 -17.22 -16.14
CA ILE A 336 24.28 -16.13 -15.81
C ILE A 336 23.50 -14.82 -15.74
N VAL A 337 23.58 -14.12 -14.62
CA VAL A 337 23.11 -12.73 -14.50
C VAL A 337 24.31 -11.80 -14.52
N SER A 338 24.32 -10.86 -15.47
CA SER A 338 25.36 -9.84 -15.66
C SER A 338 24.75 -8.48 -15.34
N VAL A 339 25.12 -7.90 -14.19
CA VAL A 339 24.63 -6.58 -13.76
C VAL A 339 25.70 -5.54 -13.99
N LYS A 340 25.38 -4.48 -14.72
CA LYS A 340 26.21 -3.27 -14.89
C LYS A 340 25.41 -2.05 -14.50
N THR A 341 26.05 -1.11 -13.81
CA THR A 341 25.43 0.15 -13.43
C THR A 341 26.26 1.34 -13.88
N GLN A 342 25.57 2.46 -14.14
CA GLN A 342 26.16 3.76 -14.33
C GLN A 342 25.58 4.75 -13.30
N PRO A 343 26.40 5.30 -12.39
CA PRO A 343 27.81 4.98 -12.18
C PRO A 343 28.04 3.57 -11.60
N LYS A 344 29.28 3.10 -11.67
CA LYS A 344 29.70 1.79 -11.16
C LYS A 344 29.77 1.80 -9.63
N GLY A 345 29.73 0.63 -9.02
CA GLY A 345 29.86 0.45 -7.58
C GLY A 345 28.54 0.31 -6.82
N ALA A 346 27.42 0.16 -7.51
CA ALA A 346 26.14 -0.09 -6.86
C ALA A 346 26.13 -1.47 -6.18
N GLN A 347 25.57 -1.53 -4.98
CA GLN A 347 25.35 -2.77 -4.26
C GLN A 347 24.22 -3.56 -4.92
N ILE A 348 24.45 -4.85 -5.16
CA ILE A 348 23.46 -5.77 -5.72
C ILE A 348 22.93 -6.66 -4.58
N MET A 349 21.62 -6.81 -4.50
CA MET A 349 20.94 -7.77 -3.63
C MET A 349 20.02 -8.66 -4.46
N VAL A 350 19.95 -9.94 -4.12
CA VAL A 350 19.07 -10.94 -4.75
C VAL A 350 18.15 -11.51 -3.69
N ASN A 351 16.82 -11.38 -3.83
CA ASN A 351 15.82 -11.76 -2.83
C ASN A 351 16.21 -11.32 -1.41
N ASN A 352 16.55 -10.03 -1.25
CA ASN A 352 17.04 -9.40 -0.02
C ASN A 352 18.43 -9.85 0.49
N ARG A 353 19.13 -10.77 -0.20
CA ARG A 353 20.50 -11.17 0.13
C ARG A 353 21.52 -10.31 -0.61
N ALA A 354 22.33 -9.55 0.11
CA ALA A 354 23.42 -8.76 -0.48
C ALA A 354 24.53 -9.66 -1.03
N LEU A 355 25.03 -9.34 -2.24
CA LEU A 355 26.19 -9.99 -2.83
C LEU A 355 27.49 -9.36 -2.32
N ASP A 356 28.55 -10.16 -2.23
CA ASP A 356 29.87 -9.69 -1.76
C ASP A 356 30.56 -8.70 -2.71
N LYS A 357 30.09 -8.60 -3.96
CA LYS A 357 30.63 -7.70 -4.99
C LYS A 357 29.58 -6.73 -5.50
N THR A 358 30.04 -5.54 -5.88
CA THR A 358 29.24 -4.46 -6.47
C THR A 358 29.25 -4.51 -7.99
N ALA A 359 28.28 -3.87 -8.64
CA ALA A 359 28.25 -3.74 -10.09
C ALA A 359 29.49 -2.98 -10.65
N PRO A 360 30.06 -3.36 -11.80
CA PRO A 360 29.63 -4.45 -12.67
C PRO A 360 30.03 -5.84 -12.13
N PHE A 361 29.09 -6.78 -12.12
CA PHE A 361 29.31 -8.11 -11.57
C PHE A 361 28.46 -9.17 -12.28
N ASP A 362 29.10 -10.27 -12.66
CA ASP A 362 28.45 -11.46 -13.22
C ASP A 362 28.38 -12.56 -12.14
N PHE A 363 27.23 -13.22 -12.02
CA PHE A 363 27.01 -14.34 -11.10
C PHE A 363 26.03 -15.36 -11.67
N TYR A 364 26.09 -16.59 -11.16
CA TYR A 364 25.21 -17.70 -11.54
C TYR A 364 24.04 -17.82 -10.57
N LEU A 365 22.86 -18.10 -11.12
CA LEU A 365 21.65 -18.43 -10.40
C LEU A 365 21.04 -19.72 -10.97
N ASN A 366 20.39 -20.50 -10.11
CA ASN A 366 19.54 -21.60 -10.58
C ASN A 366 18.34 -21.03 -11.36
N PRO A 367 17.72 -21.82 -12.25
CA PRO A 367 16.52 -21.40 -12.93
C PRO A 367 15.42 -20.99 -11.95
N GLY A 368 14.76 -19.85 -12.19
CA GLY A 368 13.73 -19.34 -11.30
C GLY A 368 13.49 -17.84 -11.44
N THR A 369 12.55 -17.33 -10.64
CA THR A 369 12.23 -15.90 -10.56
C THR A 369 12.92 -15.26 -9.37
N TYR A 370 13.54 -14.11 -9.57
CA TYR A 370 14.31 -13.41 -8.55
C TYR A 370 13.94 -11.94 -8.52
N VAL A 371 14.06 -11.35 -7.34
CA VAL A 371 14.01 -9.91 -7.13
C VAL A 371 15.44 -9.40 -6.99
N LEU A 372 15.79 -8.40 -7.78
CA LEU A 372 17.06 -7.70 -7.75
C LEU A 372 16.84 -6.29 -7.20
N ASP A 373 17.49 -5.98 -6.09
CA ASP A 373 17.60 -4.61 -5.59
C ASP A 373 19.01 -4.09 -5.87
N ILE A 374 19.10 -2.96 -6.57
CA ILE A 374 20.35 -2.28 -6.90
C ILE A 374 20.34 -0.93 -6.22
N ASN A 375 21.20 -0.77 -5.22
CA ASN A 375 21.22 0.39 -4.35
C ASN A 375 22.59 1.06 -4.35
N MET A 376 22.60 2.40 -4.31
CA MET A 376 23.81 3.19 -4.20
C MET A 376 23.51 4.50 -3.48
N SER A 377 24.39 4.90 -2.55
CA SER A 377 24.20 6.11 -1.74
C SER A 377 24.04 7.35 -2.62
N GLY A 378 22.99 8.14 -2.38
CA GLY A 378 22.67 9.37 -3.13
C GLY A 378 21.91 9.14 -4.44
N TYR A 379 21.46 7.91 -4.70
CA TYR A 379 20.71 7.54 -5.90
C TYR A 379 19.46 6.75 -5.52
N ARG A 380 18.41 6.89 -6.33
CA ARG A 380 17.18 6.10 -6.19
C ARG A 380 17.51 4.63 -6.39
N GLY A 381 17.08 3.79 -5.45
CA GLY A 381 17.18 2.34 -5.57
C GLY A 381 16.39 1.83 -6.77
N VAL A 382 16.94 0.82 -7.45
CA VAL A 382 16.28 0.14 -8.57
C VAL A 382 15.83 -1.23 -8.11
N HIS A 383 14.54 -1.52 -8.30
CA HIS A 383 13.92 -2.80 -7.99
C HIS A 383 13.49 -3.50 -9.28
N ARG A 384 13.99 -4.71 -9.52
CA ARG A 384 13.72 -5.48 -10.75
C ARG A 384 13.31 -6.90 -10.41
N VAL A 385 12.27 -7.38 -11.08
CA VAL A 385 11.94 -8.81 -11.10
C VAL A 385 12.54 -9.41 -12.37
N ILE A 386 13.34 -10.47 -12.22
CA ILE A 386 13.97 -11.17 -13.33
C ILE A 386 13.58 -12.65 -13.32
N SER A 387 13.46 -13.25 -14.50
CA SER A 387 13.38 -14.69 -14.66
C SER A 387 14.71 -15.16 -15.24
N VAL A 388 15.24 -16.25 -14.70
CA VAL A 388 16.48 -16.87 -15.19
C VAL A 388 16.14 -18.27 -15.63
N GLU A 389 16.43 -18.60 -16.87
CA GLU A 389 16.33 -19.96 -17.40
C GLU A 389 17.69 -20.67 -17.38
N SER A 390 17.65 -22.00 -17.53
CA SER A 390 18.87 -22.82 -17.54
C SER A 390 19.77 -22.42 -18.71
N LYS A 391 21.05 -22.17 -18.43
CA LYS A 391 22.08 -21.76 -19.41
C LYS A 391 21.79 -20.43 -20.11
N GLU A 392 20.80 -19.67 -19.65
CA GLU A 392 20.50 -18.35 -20.17
C GLU A 392 21.52 -17.32 -19.66
N ARG A 393 21.75 -16.24 -20.42
CA ARG A 393 22.44 -15.05 -19.92
C ARG A 393 21.45 -13.88 -19.86
N VAL A 394 21.15 -13.42 -18.66
CA VAL A 394 20.36 -12.21 -18.40
C VAL A 394 21.31 -11.03 -18.20
N ALA A 395 21.24 -10.03 -19.08
CA ALA A 395 22.05 -8.81 -18.98
C ALA A 395 21.20 -7.64 -18.48
N ILE A 396 21.68 -6.98 -17.43
CA ILE A 396 21.00 -5.85 -16.77
C ILE A 396 21.95 -4.66 -16.82
N GLU A 397 21.55 -3.60 -17.52
CA GLU A 397 22.29 -2.35 -17.60
C GLU A 397 21.42 -1.22 -17.06
N GLU A 398 21.80 -0.66 -15.91
CA GLU A 398 21.00 0.34 -15.21
C GLU A 398 21.74 1.67 -15.07
N THR A 399 21.09 2.76 -15.48
CA THR A 399 21.57 4.13 -15.21
C THR A 399 20.85 4.65 -13.99
N LEU A 400 21.59 4.83 -12.89
CA LEU A 400 21.03 5.24 -11.61
C LEU A 400 20.71 6.74 -11.63
N VAL A 401 19.53 7.07 -11.10
CA VAL A 401 19.03 8.45 -11.02
C VAL A 401 19.32 9.02 -9.63
N PRO A 402 19.94 10.22 -9.50
CA PRO A 402 20.13 10.87 -8.20
C PRO A 402 18.80 11.09 -7.47
N GLU A 403 18.82 11.04 -6.13
CA GLU A 403 17.63 11.25 -5.28
C GLU A 403 17.06 12.67 -5.35
#